data_AF-A0A662VQ66-F1
#
_entry.id   AF-A0A662VQ66-F1
#
_cell.length_a   1.000
_cell.length_b   1.000
_cell.length_c   1.000
_cell.angle_alpha   90.00
_cell.angle_beta   90.00
_cell.angle_gamma   90.00
#
_symmetry.space_group_name_H-M   'P 1'
#
loop_
_entity.id
_entity.type
_entity.pdbx_description
1 polymer ?
#
loop_
_entity_poly.entity_id
_entity_poly.type
_entity_poly.pdbx_seq_one_letter_code
_entity_poly.pdbx_strand_id
1 'polypeptide(L)' 'MPWGWPGWGPGWGRGWRWWFWATGLPGWMRWGPYLGPYFAGYTYFTEEDELKWLEEEEKILEEELEYIRKRIRELKKSE' A
#
# COMPACT_ATOMS: atom_id res chain seq x y z
N MET A 1 -39.57 -17.35 -5.76
CA MET A 1 -39.21 -18.57 -5.00
C MET A 1 -40.19 -19.68 -5.35
N PRO A 2 -39.88 -20.98 -5.22
CA PRO A 2 -38.64 -21.59 -4.73
C PRO A 2 -38.07 -22.68 -5.67
N TRP A 3 -36.80 -23.07 -5.52
CA TRP A 3 -36.30 -24.47 -5.61
C TRP A 3 -34.83 -24.44 -5.16
N GLY A 4 -34.60 -24.84 -3.92
CA GLY A 4 -33.26 -24.95 -3.34
C GLY A 4 -32.50 -26.14 -3.91
N TRP A 5 -31.26 -25.91 -4.33
CA TRP A 5 -30.25 -26.95 -4.51
C TRP A 5 -29.33 -26.98 -3.30
N PRO A 6 -28.98 -28.16 -2.78
CA PRO A 6 -28.41 -28.32 -1.46
C PRO A 6 -26.88 -28.16 -1.50
N GLY A 7 -26.32 -27.60 -0.42
CA GLY A 7 -25.03 -28.08 0.06
C GLY A 7 -23.81 -27.17 -0.08
N TRP A 8 -23.97 -25.88 -0.38
CA TRP A 8 -22.85 -24.92 -0.30
C TRP A 8 -23.13 -23.86 0.78
N GLY A 9 -23.37 -24.33 2.00
CA GLY A 9 -23.16 -23.50 3.18
C GLY A 9 -21.65 -23.33 3.41
N PRO A 10 -21.18 -22.20 3.98
CA PRO A 10 -19.77 -21.96 4.26
C PRO A 10 -19.34 -22.79 5.47
N GLY A 11 -19.33 -24.12 5.31
CA GLY A 11 -18.86 -25.10 6.26
C GLY A 11 -17.40 -25.39 5.99
N TRP A 12 -16.53 -24.80 6.80
CA TRP A 12 -15.17 -25.24 6.97
C TRP A 12 -15.10 -26.75 7.20
N GLY A 13 -14.25 -27.43 6.44
CA GLY A 13 -13.66 -28.70 6.85
C GLY A 13 -14.16 -29.93 6.11
N ARG A 14 -13.39 -30.34 5.09
CA ARG A 14 -12.83 -31.70 4.92
C ARG A 14 -12.36 -32.05 3.49
N GLY A 15 -12.52 -31.17 2.49
CA GLY A 15 -12.21 -31.50 1.08
C GLY A 15 -10.81 -31.19 0.55
N TRP A 16 -10.05 -30.25 1.15
CA TRP A 16 -8.87 -29.65 0.49
C TRP A 16 -7.56 -29.77 1.28
N ARG A 17 -7.40 -30.83 2.10
CA ARG A 17 -6.22 -30.99 2.98
C ARG A 17 -5.06 -31.81 2.40
N TRP A 18 -5.18 -32.34 1.18
CA TRP A 18 -4.11 -33.14 0.54
C TRP A 18 -2.89 -32.32 0.14
N TRP A 19 -3.06 -31.02 -0.12
CA TRP A 19 -1.96 -30.14 -0.52
C TRP A 19 -0.88 -29.97 0.56
N PHE A 20 -1.26 -30.05 1.84
CA PHE A 20 -0.30 -29.92 2.95
C PHE A 20 0.64 -31.13 3.05
N TRP A 21 0.21 -32.32 2.63
CA TRP A 21 1.06 -33.51 2.62
C TRP A 21 2.09 -33.49 1.50
N ALA A 22 1.74 -32.94 0.33
CA ALA A 22 2.65 -32.84 -0.81
C ALA A 22 3.82 -31.87 -0.55
N THR A 23 3.58 -30.78 0.18
CA THR A 23 4.62 -29.79 0.47
C THR A 23 5.22 -29.90 1.87
N GLY A 24 4.67 -30.73 2.75
CA GLY A 24 5.07 -30.84 4.17
C GLY A 24 4.82 -29.58 5.02
N LEU A 25 4.50 -28.45 4.39
CA LEU A 25 4.29 -27.16 5.03
C LEU A 25 2.85 -27.03 5.55
N PRO A 26 2.65 -26.79 6.85
CA PRO A 26 1.35 -26.48 7.41
C PRO A 26 0.77 -25.18 6.83
N GLY A 27 -0.57 -25.05 6.82
CA GLY A 27 -1.25 -23.88 6.23
C GLY A 27 -0.87 -22.52 6.82
N TRP A 28 -0.52 -22.46 8.12
CA TRP A 28 -0.02 -21.23 8.74
C TRP A 28 1.37 -20.82 8.21
N MET A 29 2.16 -21.77 7.74
CA MET A 29 3.47 -21.50 7.15
C MET A 29 3.33 -21.10 5.67
N ARG A 30 2.28 -21.57 5.00
CA ARG A 30 1.98 -21.23 3.60
C ARG A 30 1.32 -19.85 3.44
N TRP A 31 0.53 -19.43 4.43
CA TRP A 31 -0.24 -18.18 4.43
C TRP A 31 0.14 -17.22 5.57
N GLY A 32 1.11 -17.60 6.41
CA GLY A 32 1.71 -16.69 7.37
C GLY A 32 2.58 -15.65 6.67
N PRO A 33 3.16 -14.69 7.40
CA PRO A 33 4.06 -13.69 6.85
C PRO A 33 5.39 -14.38 6.47
N TYR A 34 5.36 -15.14 5.38
CA TYR A 34 6.54 -15.31 4.54
C TYR A 34 6.86 -13.92 4.04
N LEU A 35 7.67 -13.22 4.83
CA LEU A 35 8.53 -12.14 4.39
C LEU A 35 9.34 -12.72 3.24
N GLY A 36 8.77 -12.67 2.04
CA GLY A 36 9.50 -12.95 0.81
C GLY A 36 10.70 -12.00 0.73
N PRO A 37 11.66 -12.23 -0.17
CA PRO A 37 12.85 -11.38 -0.33
C PRO A 37 12.54 -9.88 -0.58
N TYR A 38 11.27 -9.54 -0.80
CA TYR A 38 10.74 -8.18 -0.87
C TYR A 38 10.56 -7.45 0.47
N PHE A 39 10.69 -8.12 1.60
CA PHE A 39 10.71 -7.48 2.92
C PHE A 39 12.13 -7.13 3.39
N ALA A 40 13.07 -7.04 2.45
CA ALA A 40 14.40 -6.55 2.69
C ALA A 40 14.39 -5.02 2.69
N GLY A 41 14.53 -4.44 3.89
CA GLY A 41 15.06 -3.10 4.08
C GLY A 41 14.03 -1.98 4.06
N TYR A 42 13.55 -1.63 5.25
CA TYR A 42 13.33 -0.21 5.52
C TYR A 42 14.69 0.46 5.32
N THR A 43 14.86 1.24 4.24
CA THR A 43 16.05 2.06 4.06
C THR A 43 16.04 3.10 5.16
N TYR A 44 16.99 3.00 6.10
CA TYR A 44 17.19 4.04 7.10
C TYR A 44 17.67 5.28 6.37
N PHE A 45 16.79 6.27 6.23
CA PHE A 45 17.15 7.62 5.79
C PHE A 45 18.16 8.17 6.80
N THR A 46 19.30 8.70 6.31
CA THR A 46 20.22 9.41 7.20
C THR A 46 19.70 10.82 7.45
N GLU A 47 20.11 11.44 8.56
CA GLU A 47 19.72 12.83 8.87
C GLU A 47 20.12 13.81 7.75
N GLU A 48 21.26 13.56 7.08
CA GLU A 48 21.72 14.36 5.95
C GLU A 48 20.83 14.20 4.71
N ASP A 49 20.34 12.98 4.45
CA ASP A 49 19.44 12.71 3.33
C ASP A 49 18.06 13.31 3.60
N GLU A 50 17.57 13.25 4.84
CA GLU A 50 16.31 13.88 5.25
C GLU A 50 16.40 15.40 5.11
N LEU A 51 17.51 16.01 5.55
CA LEU A 51 17.71 17.45 5.40
C LEU A 51 17.68 17.90 3.94
N LYS A 52 18.41 17.20 3.05
CA LYS A 52 18.40 17.51 1.61
C LYS A 52 17.00 17.39 1.00
N TRP A 53 16.28 16.34 1.37
CA TRP A 53 14.92 16.11 0.90
C TRP A 53 13.97 17.24 1.35
N LEU A 54 14.07 17.66 2.61
CA LEU A 54 13.28 18.78 3.14
C LEU A 54 13.63 20.12 2.49
N GLU A 55 14.90 20.40 2.21
CA GLU A 55 15.32 21.62 1.48
C GLU A 55 14.81 21.64 0.04
N GLU A 56 14.75 20.47 -0.63
CA GLU A 56 14.16 20.36 -1.96
C GLU A 56 12.64 20.58 -1.92
N GLU A 57 11.97 19.99 -0.93
CA GLU A 57 10.53 20.16 -0.72
C GLU A 57 10.16 21.62 -0.41
N GLU A 58 10.96 22.31 0.41
CA GLU A 58 10.79 23.73 0.71
C GLU A 58 10.80 24.58 -0.56
N LYS A 59 11.80 24.39 -1.44
CA LYS A 59 11.92 25.15 -2.69
C LYS A 59 10.71 24.96 -3.61
N ILE A 60 10.25 23.72 -3.75
CA ILE A 60 9.09 23.40 -4.58
C ILE A 60 7.85 24.13 -4.05
N LEU A 61 7.64 24.08 -2.73
CA LEU A 61 6.50 24.74 -2.10
C LEU A 61 6.56 26.27 -2.22
N GLU A 62 7.75 26.87 -2.14
CA GLU A 62 7.91 28.31 -2.38
C GLU A 62 7.53 28.71 -3.80
N GLU A 63 7.98 27.95 -4.81
CA GLU A 63 7.62 28.19 -6.21
C GLU A 63 6.12 28.06 -6.45
N GLU A 64 5.48 27.04 -5.88
CA GLU A 64 4.03 26.85 -5.96
C GLU A 64 3.27 28.02 -5.31
N LEU A 65 3.72 28.48 -4.14
CA LEU A 65 3.13 29.65 -3.47
C LEU A 65 3.26 30.91 -4.31
N GLU A 66 4.41 31.14 -4.95
CA GLU A 66 4.60 32.30 -5.83
C GLU A 66 3.65 32.23 -7.03
N TYR A 67 3.53 31.05 -7.66
CA TYR A 67 2.60 30.83 -8.77
C TYR A 67 1.15 31.13 -8.36
N ILE A 68 0.70 30.60 -7.23
CA ILE A 68 -0.65 30.84 -6.69
C ILE A 68 -0.87 32.34 -6.45
N ARG A 69 0.10 33.02 -5.82
CA ARG A 69 0.02 34.48 -5.59
C ARG A 69 -0.07 35.26 -6.90
N LYS A 70 0.69 34.86 -7.93
CA LYS A 70 0.61 35.47 -9.26
C LYS A 70 -0.78 35.28 -9.85
N ARG A 71 -1.34 34.07 -9.79
CA ARG A 71 -2.68 33.77 -10.31
C ARG A 71 -3.77 34.59 -9.61
N ILE A 72 -3.68 34.72 -8.29
CA ILE A 72 -4.60 35.56 -7.51
C ILE A 72 -4.52 37.03 -7.96
N ARG A 73 -3.31 37.56 -8.17
CA ARG A 73 -3.12 38.94 -8.64
C ARG A 73 -3.69 39.17 -10.04
N GLU A 74 -3.57 38.20 -10.94
CA GLU A 74 -4.18 38.27 -12.27
C GLU A 74 -5.71 38.33 -12.19
N LEU A 75 -6.32 37.46 -11.40
CA LEU A 75 -7.77 37.41 -11.24
C LEU A 75 -8.34 38.68 -10.59
N LYS A 76 -7.64 39.24 -9.59
CA LYS A 76 -8.03 40.52 -8.96
C LYS A 76 -7.93 41.74 -9.89
N LYS A 77 -7.15 41.67 -10.97
CA LYS A 77 -7.04 42.76 -11.96
C LYS A 77 -8.11 42.69 -13.04
N SER A 78 -8.70 41.51 -13.25
CA SER A 78 -9.80 41.30 -14.20
C SER A 78 -11.18 41.60 -13.61
N GLU A 79 -11.25 41.87 -12.30
CA GLU A 79 -12.43 42.32 -11.56
C GLU A 79 -12.44 43.86 -11.48
#